data_AF-A0A3M2HIS9-F1
#
_entry.id   AF-A0A3M2HIS9-F1
#
_cell.length_a   1.000
_cell.length_b   1.000
_cell.length_c   1.000
_cell.angle_alpha   90.00
_cell.angle_beta   90.00
_cell.angle_gamma   90.00
#
_symmetry.space_group_name_H-M   'P 1'
#
loop_
_entity.id
_entity.type
_entity.pdbx_description
1 polymer ?
#
loop_
_entity_poly.entity_id
_entity_poly.type
_entity_poly.pdbx_seq_one_letter_code
_entity_poly.pdbx_strand_id
1 'polypeptide(L)'
;DGTPVSPGYSCHGDLTKIAGAKVAFTSESSTSGYLFPALQLTQLGIDPAADIEAIFAGGHDASVTAVYNGDAAVGLSFDDARRTIRKEHPDVGERNVVFAITPEIPNDVVAVRTELPDSLKDAIFDAVDSYLDTDEGQEVFDSIYGWTDIRRANESDFDIVRDAATTLGITEPVG
;
A
#
# COMPACT_ATOMS: atom_id res chain seq x y z
N ASP A 1 -24.65 -1.61 1.30
CA ASP A 1 -26.01 -2.12 0.96
C ASP A 1 -25.99 -3.63 0.64
N GLY A 2 -24.87 -4.33 0.81
CA GLY A 2 -24.77 -5.75 0.54
C GLY A 2 -24.76 -6.09 -0.96
N THR A 3 -24.72 -5.10 -1.85
CA THR A 3 -24.57 -5.31 -3.29
C THR A 3 -23.14 -5.78 -3.55
N PRO A 4 -22.93 -6.99 -4.13
CA PRO A 4 -21.59 -7.44 -4.49
C PRO A 4 -20.97 -6.46 -5.48
N VAL A 5 -19.91 -5.79 -5.07
CA VAL A 5 -19.18 -4.89 -5.97
C VAL A 5 -18.19 -5.72 -6.76
N SER A 6 -18.20 -5.59 -8.09
CA SER A 6 -17.23 -6.25 -8.96
C SER A 6 -15.80 -6.01 -8.45
N PRO A 7 -14.92 -7.04 -8.40
CA PRO A 7 -13.52 -6.85 -8.07
C PRO A 7 -12.81 -5.94 -9.09
N GLY A 8 -13.41 -5.67 -10.25
CA GLY A 8 -12.84 -4.88 -11.32
C GLY A 8 -11.94 -5.71 -12.24
N TYR A 9 -11.46 -5.08 -13.31
CA TYR A 9 -10.58 -5.72 -14.27
C TYR A 9 -9.15 -5.76 -13.77
N SER A 10 -8.47 -6.85 -14.10
CA SER A 10 -7.03 -6.99 -13.97
C SER A 10 -6.44 -7.63 -15.23
N CYS A 11 -5.18 -7.35 -15.49
CA CYS A 11 -4.40 -7.95 -16.57
C CYS A 11 -2.92 -8.04 -16.19
N HIS A 12 -2.10 -8.59 -17.08
CA HIS A 12 -0.65 -8.48 -16.96
C HIS A 12 -0.16 -7.42 -17.95
N GLY A 13 0.38 -6.33 -17.43
CA GLY A 13 0.92 -5.22 -18.20
C GLY A 13 2.45 -5.23 -18.25
N ASP A 14 2.98 -4.66 -19.34
CA ASP A 14 4.41 -4.45 -19.53
C ASP A 14 4.85 -3.19 -18.75
N LEU A 15 5.56 -3.39 -17.64
CA LEU A 15 6.06 -2.31 -16.78
C LEU A 15 6.99 -1.34 -17.51
N THR A 16 7.62 -1.75 -18.62
CA THR A 16 8.48 -0.84 -19.40
C THR A 16 7.72 0.31 -20.04
N LYS A 17 6.39 0.21 -20.15
CA LYS A 17 5.51 1.27 -20.65
C LYS A 17 5.27 2.40 -19.65
N ILE A 18 5.75 2.27 -18.41
CA ILE A 18 5.64 3.32 -17.39
C ILE A 18 6.65 4.45 -17.63
N ALA A 19 7.76 4.18 -18.32
CA ALA A 19 8.74 5.22 -18.65
C ALA A 19 8.10 6.35 -19.49
N GLY A 20 8.29 7.59 -19.06
CA GLY A 20 7.71 8.81 -19.60
C GLY A 20 6.25 9.05 -19.21
N ALA A 21 5.62 8.14 -18.45
CA ALA A 21 4.24 8.30 -18.02
C ALA A 21 4.14 9.22 -16.81
N LYS A 22 2.96 9.82 -16.65
CA LYS A 22 2.57 10.51 -15.43
C LYS A 22 2.03 9.51 -14.41
N VAL A 23 2.66 9.43 -13.25
CA VAL A 23 2.40 8.40 -12.24
C VAL A 23 2.00 9.04 -10.91
N ALA A 24 0.86 8.62 -10.37
CA ALA A 24 0.38 9.00 -9.05
C ALA A 24 0.94 8.09 -7.97
N PHE A 25 2.04 8.51 -7.35
CA PHE A 25 2.55 7.95 -6.11
C PHE A 25 1.68 8.41 -4.93
N THR A 26 1.74 7.73 -3.80
CA THR A 26 1.08 8.20 -2.58
C THR A 26 1.95 9.25 -1.87
N SER A 27 3.04 8.83 -1.26
CA SER A 27 4.07 9.65 -0.62
C SER A 27 5.43 8.98 -0.76
N GLU A 28 6.51 9.74 -0.66
CA GLU A 28 7.90 9.22 -0.71
C GLU A 28 8.18 8.19 0.41
N SER A 29 7.50 8.34 1.55
CA SER A 29 7.62 7.43 2.69
C SER A 29 6.78 6.15 2.57
N SER A 30 5.96 6.01 1.53
CA SER A 30 5.03 4.89 1.42
C SER A 30 5.71 3.62 0.94
N THR A 31 5.53 2.53 1.69
CA THR A 31 6.04 1.20 1.33
C THR A 31 5.43 0.70 0.01
N SER A 32 4.10 0.63 -0.08
CA SER A 32 3.37 0.12 -1.25
C SER A 32 3.10 1.18 -2.32
N GLY A 33 3.04 2.46 -1.94
CA GLY A 33 2.76 3.55 -2.87
C GLY A 33 4.00 4.29 -3.40
N TYR A 34 5.20 3.87 -2.99
CA TYR A 34 6.48 4.37 -3.52
C TYR A 34 7.60 3.33 -3.49
N LEU A 35 8.05 2.89 -2.30
CA LEU A 35 9.30 2.14 -2.11
C LEU A 35 9.42 0.90 -3.00
N PHE A 36 8.46 -0.02 -2.91
CA PHE A 36 8.51 -1.28 -3.66
C PHE A 36 8.24 -1.13 -5.16
N PRO A 37 7.26 -0.31 -5.60
CA PRO A 37 7.13 0.03 -7.01
C PRO A 37 8.40 0.69 -7.59
N ALA A 38 9.01 1.62 -6.86
CA ALA A 38 10.26 2.28 -7.27
C ALA A 38 11.41 1.28 -7.39
N LEU A 39 11.52 0.33 -6.46
CA LEU A 39 12.49 -0.76 -6.54
C LEU A 39 12.27 -1.63 -7.78
N GLN A 40 11.02 -2.02 -8.05
CA GLN A 40 10.67 -2.85 -9.21
C GLN A 40 10.99 -2.14 -10.53
N LEU A 41 10.70 -0.84 -10.63
CA LEU A 41 11.04 -0.02 -11.80
C LEU A 41 12.56 0.13 -11.97
N THR A 42 13.28 0.39 -10.88
CA THR A 42 14.74 0.52 -10.87
C THR A 42 15.42 -0.79 -11.32
N GLN A 43 14.92 -1.94 -10.88
CA GLN A 43 15.40 -3.26 -11.32
C GLN A 43 15.18 -3.51 -12.82
N LEU A 44 14.21 -2.84 -13.44
CA LEU A 44 13.97 -2.85 -14.88
C LEU A 44 14.78 -1.78 -15.64
N GLY A 45 15.63 -1.02 -14.94
CA GLY A 45 16.43 0.05 -15.52
C GLY A 45 15.66 1.34 -15.79
N ILE A 46 14.51 1.54 -15.13
CA ILE A 46 13.71 2.76 -15.18
C ILE A 46 13.95 3.51 -13.88
N ASP A 47 14.54 4.70 -13.96
CA ASP A 47 14.77 5.56 -12.80
C ASP A 47 13.47 6.34 -12.50
N PRO A 48 12.78 6.10 -11.37
CA PRO A 48 11.54 6.81 -11.08
C PRO A 48 11.69 8.32 -10.92
N ALA A 49 12.90 8.82 -10.62
CA ALA A 49 13.16 10.25 -10.50
C ALA A 49 13.45 10.93 -11.85
N ALA A 50 13.98 10.19 -12.83
CA ALA A 50 14.38 10.73 -14.13
C ALA A 50 13.43 10.36 -15.27
N ASP A 51 12.85 9.16 -15.24
CA ASP A 51 12.08 8.57 -16.32
C ASP A 51 10.57 8.62 -16.09
N ILE A 52 10.08 9.24 -15.00
CA ILE A 52 8.65 9.30 -14.66
C ILE A 52 8.25 10.73 -14.29
N GLU A 53 7.09 11.17 -14.76
CA GLU A 53 6.44 12.41 -14.27
C GLU A 53 5.67 12.08 -12.99
N ALA A 54 6.33 12.19 -11.85
CA ALA A 54 5.74 11.86 -10.55
C ALA A 54 4.76 12.94 -10.06
N ILE A 55 3.59 12.50 -9.57
CA ILE A 55 2.74 13.29 -8.67
C ILE A 55 2.58 12.52 -7.35
N PHE A 56 2.65 13.24 -6.23
CA PHE A 56 2.42 12.67 -4.91
C PHE A 56 1.00 13.03 -4.46
N ALA A 57 0.10 12.07 -4.60
CA ALA A 57 -1.33 12.24 -4.34
C ALA A 57 -1.68 12.28 -2.84
N GLY A 58 -0.75 11.87 -1.97
CA GLY A 58 -0.89 11.90 -0.51
C GLY A 58 -1.51 10.64 0.10
N GLY A 59 -2.16 9.79 -0.68
CA GLY A 59 -2.84 8.59 -0.18
C GLY A 59 -3.22 7.59 -1.27
N HIS A 60 -3.57 6.36 -0.87
CA HIS A 60 -3.92 5.28 -1.78
C HIS A 60 -5.21 5.56 -2.55
N ASP A 61 -6.24 6.03 -1.85
CA ASP A 61 -7.51 6.49 -2.42
C ASP A 61 -7.30 7.65 -3.41
N ALA A 62 -6.46 8.62 -3.06
CA ALA A 62 -6.13 9.76 -3.91
C ALA A 62 -5.36 9.33 -5.17
N SER A 63 -4.44 8.36 -5.07
CA SER A 63 -3.74 7.79 -6.23
C SER A 63 -4.69 7.08 -7.19
N VAL A 64 -5.59 6.25 -6.67
CA VAL A 64 -6.65 5.61 -7.47
C VAL A 64 -7.55 6.65 -8.13
N THR A 65 -7.93 7.69 -7.37
CA THR A 65 -8.78 8.78 -7.85
C THR A 65 -8.10 9.58 -8.96
N ALA A 66 -6.80 9.83 -8.87
CA ALA A 66 -6.03 10.51 -9.91
C ALA A 66 -6.05 9.74 -11.25
N VAL A 67 -5.93 8.41 -11.21
CA VAL A 67 -6.09 7.58 -12.42
C VAL A 67 -7.52 7.62 -12.93
N TYR A 68 -8.50 7.50 -12.04
CA TYR A 68 -9.92 7.50 -12.38
C TYR A 68 -10.35 8.81 -13.06
N ASN A 69 -9.81 9.95 -12.62
CA ASN A 69 -10.06 11.27 -13.20
C ASN A 69 -9.23 11.55 -14.47
N GLY A 70 -8.23 10.72 -14.78
CA GLY A 70 -7.32 10.94 -15.90
C GLY A 70 -6.19 11.94 -15.60
N ASP A 71 -5.97 12.28 -14.34
CA ASP A 71 -4.90 13.17 -13.89
C ASP A 71 -3.52 12.51 -13.93
N ALA A 72 -3.48 11.17 -13.90
CA ALA A 72 -2.30 10.34 -14.07
C ALA A 72 -2.64 9.10 -14.92
N ALA A 73 -1.65 8.58 -15.65
CA ALA A 73 -1.82 7.36 -16.46
C ALA A 73 -1.72 6.09 -15.61
N VAL A 74 -0.94 6.14 -14.53
CA VAL A 74 -0.70 5.03 -13.61
C VAL A 74 -0.82 5.55 -12.18
N GLY A 75 -1.35 4.72 -11.29
CA GLY A 75 -1.41 4.99 -9.85
C GLY A 75 -0.80 3.82 -9.08
N LEU A 76 -0.23 4.09 -7.92
CA LEU A 76 0.41 3.11 -7.06
C LEU A 76 -0.31 3.02 -5.72
N SER A 77 -0.57 1.80 -5.28
CA SER A 77 -1.28 1.54 -4.03
C SER A 77 -0.91 0.19 -3.41
N PHE A 78 -1.43 -0.08 -2.21
CA PHE A 78 -1.56 -1.46 -1.73
C PHE A 78 -2.52 -2.26 -2.64
N ASP A 79 -2.61 -3.56 -2.40
CA ASP A 79 -3.44 -4.48 -3.18
C ASP A 79 -4.91 -4.04 -3.26
N ASP A 80 -5.34 -3.74 -4.48
CA ASP A 80 -6.66 -3.26 -4.85
C ASP A 80 -7.27 -2.16 -3.97
N ALA A 81 -6.58 -1.01 -3.87
CA ALA A 81 -7.12 0.18 -3.21
C ALA A 81 -8.35 0.78 -3.90
N ARG A 82 -8.81 0.26 -5.05
CA ARG A 82 -10.07 0.74 -5.67
C ARG A 82 -11.25 0.57 -4.72
N ARG A 83 -11.21 -0.43 -3.84
CA ARG A 83 -12.25 -0.68 -2.83
C ARG A 83 -12.60 0.54 -1.99
N THR A 84 -11.65 1.45 -1.75
CA THR A 84 -11.86 2.62 -0.88
C THR A 84 -12.78 3.66 -1.50
N ILE A 85 -12.84 3.75 -2.84
CA ILE A 85 -13.67 4.73 -3.55
C ILE A 85 -14.88 4.13 -4.26
N ARG A 86 -15.03 2.79 -4.25
CA ARG A 86 -16.12 2.07 -4.95
C ARG A 86 -17.52 2.52 -4.57
N LYS A 87 -17.73 2.99 -3.34
CA LYS A 87 -19.03 3.49 -2.89
C LYS A 87 -19.46 4.75 -3.65
N GLU A 88 -18.51 5.61 -3.96
CA GLU A 88 -18.72 6.88 -4.66
C GLU A 88 -18.55 6.73 -6.18
N HIS A 89 -17.72 5.77 -6.59
CA HIS A 89 -17.39 5.46 -7.99
C HIS A 89 -17.56 3.95 -8.26
N PRO A 90 -18.80 3.46 -8.46
CA PRO A 90 -19.07 2.03 -8.61
C PRO A 90 -18.38 1.38 -9.82
N ASP A 91 -18.04 2.17 -10.84
CA ASP A 91 -17.36 1.78 -12.08
C ASP A 91 -15.82 1.87 -12.01
N VAL A 92 -15.24 2.25 -10.86
CA VAL A 92 -13.76 2.36 -10.70
C VAL A 92 -13.05 1.06 -11.07
N GLY A 93 -13.66 -0.10 -10.78
CA GLY A 93 -13.11 -1.41 -11.13
C GLY A 93 -13.03 -1.64 -12.64
N GLU A 94 -13.89 -1.01 -13.42
CA GLU A 94 -13.90 -1.11 -14.89
C GLU A 94 -12.98 -0.07 -15.53
N ARG A 95 -12.86 1.11 -14.91
CA ARG A 95 -12.06 2.23 -15.43
C ARG A 95 -10.57 2.13 -15.06
N ASN A 96 -10.27 1.69 -13.85
CA ASN A 96 -8.90 1.50 -13.38
C ASN A 96 -8.58 0.00 -13.40
N VAL A 97 -7.70 -0.41 -14.31
CA VAL A 97 -7.28 -1.81 -14.47
C VAL A 97 -6.01 -2.07 -13.66
N VAL A 98 -6.02 -3.07 -12.78
CA VAL A 98 -4.80 -3.53 -12.09
C VAL A 98 -3.97 -4.35 -13.08
N PHE A 99 -2.77 -3.88 -13.42
CA PHE A 99 -1.95 -4.49 -14.48
C PHE A 99 -0.64 -5.12 -13.97
N ALA A 100 -0.24 -4.83 -12.74
CA ALA A 100 0.97 -5.38 -12.12
C ALA A 100 0.84 -5.36 -10.59
N ILE A 101 1.54 -6.28 -9.93
CA ILE A 101 1.67 -6.38 -8.47
C ILE A 101 3.14 -6.65 -8.17
N THR A 102 3.69 -6.04 -7.12
CA THR A 102 5.04 -6.34 -6.63
C THR A 102 5.08 -7.72 -5.96
N PRO A 103 6.25 -8.28 -5.63
CA PRO A 103 6.33 -9.37 -4.67
C PRO A 103 5.64 -9.00 -3.35
N GLU A 104 5.22 -10.00 -2.58
CA GLU A 104 4.62 -9.79 -1.27
C GLU A 104 5.55 -8.99 -0.36
N ILE A 105 4.95 -8.07 0.39
CA ILE A 105 5.60 -7.21 1.38
C ILE A 105 4.88 -7.38 2.71
N PRO A 106 5.52 -7.05 3.85
CA PRO A 106 4.84 -7.01 5.13
C PRO A 106 3.63 -6.08 5.06
N ASN A 107 2.53 -6.53 5.66
CA ASN A 107 1.34 -5.70 5.84
C ASN A 107 1.61 -4.60 6.88
N ASP A 108 0.69 -3.66 7.00
CA ASP A 108 0.77 -2.55 7.94
C ASP A 108 0.95 -3.01 9.40
N VAL A 109 1.51 -2.12 10.23
CA VAL A 109 1.94 -2.44 11.60
C VAL A 109 1.30 -1.54 12.63
N VAL A 110 1.04 -2.11 13.82
CA VAL A 110 0.88 -1.32 15.04
C VAL A 110 2.24 -1.19 15.71
N ALA A 111 2.88 -0.03 15.54
CA ALA A 111 4.17 0.26 16.16
C ALA A 111 3.98 0.92 17.54
N VAL A 112 4.70 0.42 18.55
CA VAL A 112 4.75 1.00 19.89
C VAL A 112 6.15 1.48 20.22
N ARG A 113 6.27 2.51 21.06
CA ARG A 113 7.58 3.03 21.47
C ARG A 113 8.37 1.99 22.25
N THR A 114 9.66 1.88 21.97
CA THR A 114 10.59 0.93 22.61
C THR A 114 10.62 1.06 24.14
N GLU A 115 10.53 2.30 24.64
CA GLU A 115 10.60 2.63 26.08
C GLU A 115 9.33 2.30 26.88
N LEU A 116 8.24 1.85 26.25
CA LEU A 116 7.07 1.42 27.00
C LEU A 116 7.39 0.17 27.83
N PRO A 117 6.83 0.03 29.05
CA PRO A 117 6.96 -1.21 29.81
C PRO A 117 6.43 -2.41 29.02
N ASP A 118 7.09 -3.55 29.10
CA ASP A 118 6.69 -4.74 28.34
C ASP A 118 5.25 -5.17 28.66
N SER A 119 4.82 -5.02 29.92
CA SER A 119 3.43 -5.27 30.31
C SER A 119 2.41 -4.39 29.57
N LEU A 120 2.78 -3.17 29.19
CA LEU A 120 1.91 -2.28 28.40
C LEU A 120 1.95 -2.66 26.93
N LYS A 121 3.11 -3.04 26.39
CA LYS A 121 3.22 -3.56 25.01
C LYS A 121 2.34 -4.80 24.83
N ASP A 122 2.39 -5.71 25.80
CA ASP A 122 1.57 -6.92 25.81
C ASP A 122 0.09 -6.58 25.94
N ALA A 123 -0.29 -5.70 26.87
CA ALA A 123 -1.69 -5.28 27.01
C ALA A 123 -2.26 -4.62 25.74
N ILE A 124 -1.45 -3.87 24.98
CA ILE A 124 -1.87 -3.29 23.70
C ILE A 124 -2.10 -4.40 22.66
N PHE A 125 -1.16 -5.34 22.54
CA PHE A 125 -1.30 -6.48 21.63
C PHE A 125 -2.55 -7.30 21.95
N ASP A 126 -2.66 -7.76 23.20
CA ASP A 126 -3.76 -8.62 23.66
C ASP A 126 -5.13 -7.94 23.47
N ALA A 127 -5.22 -6.62 23.62
CA ALA A 127 -6.46 -5.87 23.41
C ALA A 127 -6.88 -5.81 21.94
N VAL A 128 -5.93 -5.64 21.01
CA VAL A 128 -6.22 -5.64 19.56
C VAL A 128 -6.57 -7.06 19.10
N ASP A 129 -5.78 -8.05 19.52
CA ASP A 129 -5.97 -9.48 19.23
C ASP A 129 -7.36 -9.96 19.70
N SER A 130 -7.68 -9.74 20.98
CA SER A 130 -8.98 -10.14 21.55
C SER A 130 -10.18 -9.43 20.90
N TYR A 131 -9.98 -8.23 20.34
CA TYR A 131 -11.06 -7.53 19.64
C TYR A 131 -11.25 -8.08 18.22
N LEU A 132 -10.15 -8.37 17.50
CA LEU A 132 -10.17 -9.05 16.20
C LEU A 132 -10.74 -10.48 16.25
N ASP A 133 -10.77 -11.10 17.44
CA ASP A 133 -11.48 -12.36 17.67
C ASP A 133 -13.01 -12.23 17.69
N THR A 134 -13.56 -11.01 17.68
CA THR A 134 -15.01 -10.76 17.65
C THR A 134 -15.48 -10.38 16.24
N ASP A 135 -16.71 -10.77 15.87
CA ASP A 135 -17.32 -10.37 14.59
C ASP A 135 -17.32 -8.85 14.40
N GLU A 136 -17.66 -8.10 15.47
CA GLU A 136 -17.64 -6.63 15.46
C GLU A 136 -16.24 -6.08 15.21
N GLY A 137 -15.22 -6.61 15.90
CA GLY A 137 -13.85 -6.14 15.75
C GLY A 137 -13.28 -6.44 14.36
N GLN A 138 -13.59 -7.61 13.78
CA GLN A 138 -13.25 -7.90 12.38
C GLN A 138 -13.93 -6.92 11.42
N GLU A 139 -15.22 -6.66 11.57
CA GLU A 139 -15.94 -5.71 10.73
C GLU A 139 -15.35 -4.29 10.82
N VAL A 140 -15.00 -3.84 12.03
CA VAL A 140 -14.41 -2.52 12.26
C VAL A 140 -13.00 -2.43 11.67
N PHE A 141 -12.14 -3.42 11.92
CA PHE A 141 -10.77 -3.41 11.40
C PHE A 141 -10.70 -3.64 9.88
N ASP A 142 -11.57 -4.48 9.31
CA ASP A 142 -11.65 -4.66 7.85
C ASP A 142 -12.12 -3.36 7.17
N SER A 143 -13.11 -2.68 7.76
CA SER A 143 -13.62 -1.41 7.25
C SER A 143 -12.58 -0.28 7.24
N ILE A 144 -11.75 -0.18 8.29
CA ILE A 144 -10.81 0.93 8.46
C ILE A 144 -9.44 0.61 7.86
N TYR A 145 -8.94 -0.60 8.09
CA TYR A 145 -7.57 -1.01 7.75
C TYR A 145 -7.51 -2.19 6.76
N GLY A 146 -8.63 -2.89 6.53
CA GLY A 146 -8.63 -4.14 5.76
C GLY A 146 -7.93 -5.28 6.49
N TRP A 147 -7.88 -5.22 7.83
CA TRP A 147 -7.26 -6.25 8.66
C TRP A 147 -8.34 -7.18 9.22
N THR A 148 -8.04 -8.47 9.27
CA THR A 148 -8.91 -9.49 9.88
C THR A 148 -8.18 -10.29 10.96
N ASP A 149 -6.89 -10.03 11.16
CA ASP A 149 -6.03 -10.74 12.10
C ASP A 149 -4.82 -9.86 12.47
N ILE A 150 -4.18 -10.15 13.60
CA ILE A 150 -2.93 -9.53 14.03
C ILE A 150 -1.99 -10.60 14.59
N ARG A 151 -0.69 -10.39 14.40
CA ARG A 151 0.34 -11.20 15.05
C ARG A 151 1.47 -10.33 15.54
N ARG A 152 2.25 -10.86 16.47
CA ARG A 152 3.53 -10.23 16.84
C ARG A 152 4.45 -10.25 15.63
N ALA A 153 5.03 -9.10 15.33
CA ALA A 153 6.02 -8.96 14.28
C ALA A 153 7.36 -9.55 14.72
N ASN A 154 8.08 -10.17 13.80
CA ASN A 154 9.48 -10.49 13.98
C ASN A 154 10.32 -9.40 13.32
N GLU A 155 11.48 -9.08 13.90
CA GLU A 155 12.36 -8.06 13.34
C GLU A 155 12.76 -8.37 11.89
N SER A 156 12.94 -9.65 11.56
CA SER A 156 13.29 -10.12 10.22
C SER A 156 12.17 -9.93 9.19
N ASP A 157 10.92 -9.71 9.61
CA ASP A 157 9.83 -9.42 8.69
C ASP A 157 10.11 -8.13 7.90
N PHE A 158 10.88 -7.20 8.47
CA PHE A 158 11.22 -5.92 7.86
C PHE A 158 12.56 -5.90 7.11
N ASP A 159 13.28 -7.03 7.03
CA ASP A 159 14.54 -7.11 6.29
C ASP A 159 14.35 -6.71 4.82
N ILE A 160 13.27 -7.17 4.20
CA ILE A 160 12.94 -6.82 2.81
C ILE A 160 12.72 -5.30 2.62
N VAL A 161 12.17 -4.62 3.62
CA VAL A 161 11.95 -3.17 3.60
C VAL A 161 13.29 -2.43 3.73
N ARG A 162 14.15 -2.88 4.65
CA ARG A 162 15.50 -2.32 4.84
C ARG A 162 16.38 -2.50 3.59
N ASP A 163 16.32 -3.66 2.97
CA ASP A 163 17.08 -3.97 1.75
C ASP A 163 16.60 -3.13 0.57
N ALA A 164 15.27 -2.96 0.43
CA ALA A 164 14.68 -2.08 -0.58
C ALA A 164 15.11 -0.62 -0.39
N ALA A 165 15.02 -0.10 0.84
CA ALA A 165 15.45 1.26 1.17
C ALA A 165 16.93 1.48 0.88
N THR A 166 17.79 0.53 1.29
CA THR A 166 19.23 0.55 1.02
C THR A 166 19.52 0.56 -0.48
N THR A 167 18.83 -0.30 -1.25
CA THR A 167 19.00 -0.38 -2.71
C THR A 167 18.66 0.92 -3.41
N LEU A 168 17.63 1.63 -2.92
CA LEU A 168 17.20 2.92 -3.44
C LEU A 168 17.96 4.12 -2.86
N GLY A 169 18.93 3.88 -1.96
CA GLY A 169 19.66 4.96 -1.29
C GLY A 169 18.82 5.78 -0.32
N ILE A 170 17.66 5.25 0.10
CA ILE A 170 16.80 5.86 1.12
C ILE A 170 17.39 5.47 2.48
N THR A 171 18.10 6.41 3.10
CA THR A 171 18.63 6.21 4.45
C THR A 171 17.57 6.57 5.47
N GLU A 172 17.40 5.76 6.51
CA GLU A 172 16.62 6.17 7.67
C GLU A 172 17.16 7.49 8.22
N PRO A 173 16.30 8.44 8.65
CA PRO A 173 16.75 9.50 9.51
C PRO A 173 17.39 8.85 10.76
N VAL A 174 18.54 9.35 11.16
CA VAL A 174 19.23 8.87 12.37
C VAL A 174 18.26 9.05 13.54
N GLY A 175 17.73 7.92 14.04
CA GLY A 175 16.83 7.89 15.20
C GLY A 175 17.51 8.35 16.49
#